data_AF-A0A967TGY2-F1
#
_entry.id   AF-A0A967TGY2-F1
#
_cell.length_a   1.000
_cell.length_b   1.000
_cell.length_c   1.000
_cell.angle_alpha   90.00
_cell.angle_beta   90.00
_cell.angle_gamma   90.00
#
_symmetry.space_group_name_H-M   'P 1'
#
loop_
_entity.id
_entity.type
_entity.pdbx_description
1 polymer ?
#
loop_
_entity_poly.entity_id
_entity_poly.type
_entity_poly.pdbx_seq_one_letter_code
_entity_poly.pdbx_strand_id
1 'polypeptide(L)'
;TPTHLAEEARKIADDVGLNVRVLGPREMEDEGMGALLAVASGSREEPRLILLEHRGGGEGEAPLVLVGKGLTFDAGGISIKPSKGMEEMKFDMSGGAAVIGALRSVAELEIPLNVVGVVPSSENLPSGSAVKPGDIVRTRSGKTVEVVNTDAEGRLILSDALSYAVDTYRPAAMVDCAT
;
A
#
# COMPACT_ATOMS: atom_id res chain seq x y z
N THR A 1 -1.98 -0.34 12.82
CA THR A 1 -1.73 0.98 12.24
C THR A 1 -0.70 0.88 11.13
N PRO A 2 -0.67 1.81 10.17
CA PRO A 2 0.30 1.82 9.07
C PRO A 2 1.74 1.96 9.55
N THR A 3 1.97 2.80 10.57
CA THR A 3 3.29 2.95 11.21
C THR A 3 3.81 1.62 11.74
N HIS A 4 2.98 0.88 12.49
CA HIS A 4 3.38 -0.42 13.03
C HIS A 4 3.65 -1.46 11.94
N LEU A 5 2.82 -1.51 10.89
CA LEU A 5 3.05 -2.42 9.76
C LEU A 5 4.40 -2.13 9.07
N ALA A 6 4.75 -0.85 8.92
CA ALA A 6 6.05 -0.44 8.36
C ALA A 6 7.23 -0.79 9.28
N GLU A 7 7.08 -0.72 10.60
CA GLU A 7 8.09 -1.18 11.55
C GLU A 7 8.31 -2.69 11.48
N GLU A 8 7.24 -3.49 11.40
CA GLU A 8 7.34 -4.94 11.24
C GLU A 8 8.00 -5.32 9.91
N ALA A 9 7.69 -4.60 8.82
CA ALA A 9 8.36 -4.79 7.54
C ALA A 9 9.87 -4.49 7.61
N ARG A 10 10.28 -3.45 8.36
CA ARG A 10 11.72 -3.17 8.58
C ARG A 10 12.42 -4.27 9.37
N LYS A 11 11.80 -4.76 10.45
CA LYS A 11 12.36 -5.88 11.24
C LYS A 11 12.56 -7.11 10.38
N ILE A 12 11.54 -7.49 9.62
CA ILE A 12 11.63 -8.62 8.69
C ILE A 12 12.76 -8.37 7.68
N ALA A 13 12.85 -7.18 7.11
CA ALA A 13 13.87 -6.87 6.14
C ALA A 13 15.30 -7.00 6.72
N ASP A 14 15.51 -6.51 7.93
CA ASP A 14 16.79 -6.62 8.64
C ASP A 14 17.13 -8.09 8.95
N ASP A 15 16.15 -8.90 9.35
CA ASP A 15 16.33 -10.31 9.69
C ASP A 15 16.76 -11.17 8.49
N VAL A 16 16.28 -10.85 7.29
CA VAL A 16 16.52 -11.65 6.06
C VAL A 16 17.35 -10.92 4.99
N GLY A 17 17.89 -9.74 5.31
CA GLY A 17 18.76 -8.98 4.41
C GLY A 17 18.06 -8.34 3.20
N LEU A 18 16.77 -8.02 3.29
CA LEU A 18 16.06 -7.25 2.27
C LEU A 18 16.42 -5.77 2.37
N ASN A 19 16.42 -5.07 1.23
CA ASN A 19 16.41 -3.60 1.28
C ASN A 19 14.99 -3.13 1.60
N VAL A 20 14.87 -2.16 2.52
CA VAL A 20 13.57 -1.58 2.90
C VAL A 20 13.60 -0.06 2.77
N ARG A 21 12.57 0.51 2.15
CA ARG A 21 12.30 1.94 2.14
C ARG A 21 10.84 2.18 2.50
N VAL A 22 10.59 3.20 3.31
CA VAL A 22 9.23 3.57 3.72
C VAL A 22 9.04 5.05 3.45
N LEU A 23 8.08 5.40 2.61
CA LEU A 23 7.72 6.78 2.32
C LEU A 23 6.66 7.25 3.32
N GLY A 24 6.86 8.45 3.87
CA GLY A 24 5.87 9.17 4.66
C GLY A 24 4.93 10.04 3.81
N PRO A 25 4.01 10.78 4.45
CA PRO A 25 3.03 11.64 3.79
C PRO A 25 3.67 12.67 2.87
N ARG A 26 4.77 13.29 3.30
CA ARG A 26 5.47 14.30 2.53
C ARG A 26 6.04 13.74 1.23
N GLU A 27 6.72 12.61 1.29
CA GLU A 27 7.24 11.96 0.07
C GLU A 27 6.11 11.48 -0.85
N MET A 28 4.98 11.05 -0.28
CA MET A 28 3.79 10.70 -1.06
C MET A 28 3.12 11.92 -1.72
N GLU A 29 3.13 13.09 -1.07
CA GLU A 29 2.69 14.36 -1.66
C GLU A 29 3.60 14.76 -2.84
N ASP A 30 4.92 14.67 -2.65
CA ASP A 30 5.92 14.97 -3.69
C ASP A 30 5.78 14.02 -4.90
N GLU A 31 5.45 12.74 -4.65
CA GLU A 31 5.13 11.74 -5.68
C GLU A 31 3.74 11.90 -6.29
N GLY A 32 2.91 12.82 -5.79
CA GLY A 32 1.56 13.06 -6.31
C GLY A 32 0.54 11.95 -6.00
N MET A 33 0.73 11.19 -4.93
CA MET A 33 -0.14 10.08 -4.50
C MET A 33 -1.45 10.57 -3.86
N GLY A 34 -2.20 11.40 -4.58
CA GLY A 34 -3.40 12.05 -4.07
C GLY A 34 -4.53 11.08 -3.73
N ALA A 35 -4.61 9.91 -4.36
CA ALA A 35 -5.64 8.91 -4.05
C ALA A 35 -5.35 8.21 -2.73
N LEU A 36 -4.09 7.83 -2.50
CA LEU A 36 -3.66 7.24 -1.22
C LEU A 36 -3.84 8.23 -0.08
N LEU A 37 -3.38 9.47 -0.25
CA LEU A 37 -3.50 10.53 0.75
C LEU A 37 -4.96 10.89 1.05
N ALA A 38 -5.83 10.89 0.03
CA ALA A 38 -7.26 11.14 0.22
C ALA A 38 -7.92 10.06 1.09
N VAL A 39 -7.63 8.78 0.86
CA VAL A 39 -8.14 7.68 1.70
C VAL A 39 -7.67 7.84 3.15
N ALA A 40 -6.39 8.15 3.35
CA ALA A 40 -5.80 8.26 4.68
C ALA A 40 -6.24 9.51 5.47
N SER A 41 -6.82 10.52 4.81
CA SER A 41 -7.21 11.81 5.41
C SER A 41 -8.16 11.71 6.59
N GLY A 42 -8.85 10.57 6.73
CA GLY A 42 -9.73 10.25 7.85
C GLY A 42 -9.00 9.94 9.17
N SER A 43 -7.77 9.42 9.11
CA SER A 43 -7.03 8.95 10.27
C SER A 43 -6.04 9.99 10.81
N ARG A 44 -5.68 9.84 12.09
CA ARG A 44 -4.53 10.53 12.70
C ARG A 44 -3.24 9.74 12.52
N GLU A 45 -3.34 8.44 12.26
CA GLU A 45 -2.18 7.62 11.89
C GLU A 45 -1.79 7.92 10.45
N GLU A 46 -0.54 8.32 10.28
CA GLU A 46 -0.04 8.69 8.98
C GLU A 46 0.04 7.46 8.06
N PRO A 47 -0.30 7.60 6.77
CA PRO A 47 -0.09 6.54 5.80
C PRO A 47 1.40 6.24 5.61
N ARG A 48 1.68 5.04 5.09
CA ARG A 48 3.03 4.57 4.73
C ARG A 48 2.97 3.88 3.38
N LEU A 49 3.93 4.15 2.49
CA LEU A 49 4.21 3.28 1.35
C LEU A 49 5.48 2.49 1.67
N ILE A 50 5.31 1.18 1.90
CA ILE A 50 6.40 0.27 2.26
C ILE A 50 6.93 -0.37 0.98
N LEU A 51 8.24 -0.32 0.79
CA LEU A 51 8.96 -0.89 -0.34
C LEU A 51 9.99 -1.89 0.19
N LEU A 52 9.93 -3.13 -0.25
CA LEU A 52 10.87 -4.20 0.08
C LEU A 52 11.51 -4.69 -1.22
N GLU A 53 12.84 -4.82 -1.26
CA GLU A 53 13.56 -5.25 -2.47
C GLU A 53 14.51 -6.41 -2.16
N HIS A 54 14.29 -7.52 -2.85
CA HIS A 54 15.21 -8.63 -3.00
C HIS A 54 15.94 -8.53 -4.34
N ARG A 55 17.27 -8.61 -4.33
CA ARG A 55 18.12 -8.50 -5.53
C ARG A 55 18.92 -9.78 -5.77
N GLY A 56 18.22 -10.85 -6.12
CA GLY A 56 18.83 -12.15 -6.44
C GLY A 56 19.09 -12.38 -7.93
N GLY A 57 18.57 -11.52 -8.81
CA GLY A 57 18.75 -11.62 -10.26
C GLY A 57 19.98 -10.89 -10.77
N GLY A 58 20.15 -10.85 -12.08
CA GLY A 58 21.19 -10.05 -12.74
C GLY A 58 21.00 -8.55 -12.48
N GLU A 59 22.11 -7.82 -12.47
CA GLU A 59 22.07 -6.35 -12.35
C GLU A 59 21.28 -5.75 -13.53
N GLY A 60 20.27 -4.93 -13.23
CA GLY A 60 19.42 -4.30 -14.24
C GLY A 60 18.32 -5.20 -14.82
N GLU A 61 18.21 -6.47 -14.41
CA GLU A 61 17.07 -7.31 -14.78
C GLU A 61 15.77 -6.77 -14.18
N ALA A 62 14.74 -6.69 -15.01
CA ALA A 62 13.43 -6.17 -14.61
C ALA A 62 12.83 -7.06 -13.51
N PRO A 63 12.41 -6.47 -12.37
CA PRO A 63 11.91 -7.25 -11.26
C PRO A 63 10.49 -7.78 -11.50
N LEU A 64 10.12 -8.81 -10.74
CA LEU A 64 8.72 -9.11 -10.46
C LEU A 64 8.26 -8.21 -9.31
N VAL A 65 7.13 -7.51 -9.48
CA VAL A 65 6.57 -6.65 -8.43
C VAL A 65 5.30 -7.28 -7.85
N LEU A 66 5.25 -7.39 -6.54
CA LEU A 66 4.07 -7.79 -5.77
C LEU A 66 3.51 -6.54 -5.07
N VAL A 67 2.23 -6.24 -5.27
CA VAL A 67 1.57 -5.07 -4.65
C VAL A 67 0.46 -5.53 -3.73
N GLY A 68 0.47 -5.11 -2.46
CA GLY A 68 -0.47 -5.62 -1.46
C GLY A 68 -1.28 -4.51 -0.80
N LYS A 69 -2.62 -4.60 -0.82
CA LYS A 69 -3.51 -3.67 -0.09
C LYS A 69 -3.20 -3.72 1.41
N GLY A 70 -2.82 -2.59 2.00
CA GLY A 70 -2.38 -2.48 3.39
C GLY A 70 -3.31 -1.66 4.29
N LEU A 71 -4.64 -1.76 4.17
CA LEU A 71 -5.58 -1.04 5.04
C LEU A 71 -5.56 -1.66 6.45
N THR A 72 -4.87 -1.02 7.39
CA THR A 72 -4.70 -1.61 8.72
C THR A 72 -5.97 -1.57 9.57
N PHE A 73 -6.93 -0.74 9.16
CA PHE A 73 -8.32 -0.79 9.59
C PHE A 73 -9.21 -0.07 8.59
N ASP A 74 -10.35 -0.67 8.26
CA ASP A 74 -11.34 -0.09 7.33
C ASP A 74 -12.72 0.02 7.99
N ALA A 75 -13.09 1.24 8.39
CA ALA A 75 -14.43 1.55 8.86
C ALA A 75 -15.36 1.94 7.70
N GLY A 76 -14.85 2.09 6.48
CA GLY A 76 -15.56 2.58 5.29
C GLY A 76 -15.55 4.10 5.11
N GLY A 77 -14.87 4.86 5.97
CA GLY A 77 -14.85 6.32 5.89
C GLY A 77 -16.23 6.94 6.16
N ILE A 78 -16.64 7.91 5.34
CA ILE A 78 -17.98 8.54 5.43
C ILE A 78 -19.09 7.57 5.04
N SER A 79 -18.83 6.66 4.10
CA SER A 79 -19.65 5.50 3.76
C SER A 79 -19.49 4.38 4.82
N ILE A 80 -19.72 4.74 6.08
CA ILE A 80 -19.49 3.91 7.28
C ILE A 80 -20.11 2.52 7.17
N LYS A 81 -19.30 1.48 7.44
CA LYS A 81 -19.78 0.10 7.52
C LYS A 81 -20.72 -0.09 8.72
N PRO A 82 -21.66 -1.06 8.68
CA PRO A 82 -22.39 -1.48 9.87
C PRO A 82 -21.46 -2.00 10.96
N SER A 83 -21.82 -1.83 12.24
CA SER A 83 -20.97 -2.29 13.36
C SER A 83 -20.68 -3.79 13.36
N LYS A 84 -21.60 -4.61 12.82
CA LYS A 84 -21.47 -6.07 12.81
C LYS A 84 -20.34 -6.49 11.87
N GLY A 85 -19.27 -7.07 12.42
CA GLY A 85 -18.12 -7.56 11.66
C GLY A 85 -17.07 -6.49 11.35
N MET A 86 -17.27 -5.25 11.81
CA MET A 86 -16.29 -4.17 11.60
C MET A 86 -14.95 -4.45 12.30
N GLU A 87 -14.97 -5.20 13.42
CA GLU A 87 -13.77 -5.64 14.12
C GLU A 87 -12.86 -6.54 13.29
N GLU A 88 -13.41 -7.21 12.27
CA GLU A 88 -12.65 -8.04 11.33
C GLU A 88 -11.97 -7.21 10.25
N MET A 89 -12.32 -5.92 10.09
CA MET A 89 -11.70 -5.05 9.08
C MET A 89 -10.24 -4.69 9.42
N LYS A 90 -9.72 -5.17 10.55
CA LYS A 90 -8.26 -5.29 10.78
C LYS A 90 -7.57 -6.22 9.77
N PHE A 91 -8.31 -7.13 9.13
CA PHE A 91 -7.80 -8.05 8.11
C PHE A 91 -7.71 -7.40 6.72
N ASP A 92 -8.14 -6.16 6.57
CA ASP A 92 -8.16 -5.47 5.28
C ASP A 92 -6.76 -5.05 4.77
N MET A 93 -5.74 -5.40 5.54
CA MET A 93 -4.31 -5.33 5.20
C MET A 93 -3.73 -6.68 4.80
N SER A 94 -4.53 -7.74 4.71
CA SER A 94 -4.02 -9.11 4.47
C SER A 94 -3.29 -9.24 3.14
N GLY A 95 -3.67 -8.45 2.12
CA GLY A 95 -2.92 -8.36 0.87
C GLY A 95 -1.49 -7.83 1.07
N GLY A 96 -1.34 -6.76 1.85
CA GLY A 96 -0.05 -6.21 2.27
C GLY A 96 0.76 -7.20 3.13
N ALA A 97 0.10 -7.87 4.07
CA ALA A 97 0.73 -8.91 4.90
C ALA A 97 1.27 -10.07 4.04
N ALA A 98 0.48 -10.52 3.07
CA ALA A 98 0.86 -11.58 2.15
C ALA A 98 2.07 -11.19 1.31
N VAL A 99 2.15 -9.94 0.83
CA VAL A 99 3.31 -9.43 0.09
C VAL A 99 4.57 -9.38 0.97
N ILE A 100 4.47 -8.85 2.20
CA ILE A 100 5.61 -8.81 3.13
C ILE A 100 6.09 -10.23 3.44
N GLY A 101 5.17 -11.15 3.74
CA GLY A 101 5.50 -12.55 3.99
C GLY A 101 6.10 -13.26 2.77
N ALA A 102 5.63 -12.96 1.56
CA ALA A 102 6.20 -13.49 0.33
C ALA A 102 7.64 -13.01 0.13
N LEU A 103 7.92 -11.72 0.35
CA LEU A 103 9.28 -11.17 0.22
C LEU A 103 10.24 -11.77 1.24
N ARG A 104 9.76 -12.01 2.47
CA ARG A 104 10.53 -12.76 3.46
C ARG A 104 10.93 -14.14 2.94
N SER A 105 9.96 -14.93 2.46
CA SER A 105 10.23 -16.27 1.91
C SER A 105 11.16 -16.23 0.70
N VAL A 106 11.02 -15.22 -0.17
CA VAL A 106 11.90 -15.02 -1.34
C VAL A 106 13.35 -14.79 -0.90
N ALA A 107 13.57 -13.97 0.13
CA ALA A 107 14.90 -13.72 0.67
C ALA A 107 15.48 -14.94 1.39
N GLU A 108 14.71 -15.60 2.26
CA GLU A 108 15.16 -16.81 2.98
C GLU A 108 15.54 -17.96 2.03
N LEU A 109 14.88 -18.04 0.87
CA LEU A 109 15.16 -19.05 -0.17
C LEU A 109 16.23 -18.61 -1.18
N GLU A 110 16.77 -17.40 -1.06
CA GLU A 110 17.75 -16.82 -1.97
C GLU A 110 17.34 -16.95 -3.46
N ILE A 111 16.05 -16.68 -3.75
CA ILE A 111 15.51 -16.85 -5.10
C ILE A 111 16.36 -16.05 -6.11
N PRO A 112 16.81 -16.65 -7.23
CA PRO A 112 17.72 -16.00 -8.18
C PRO A 112 16.95 -15.06 -9.15
N LEU A 113 16.12 -14.18 -8.60
CA LEU A 113 15.31 -13.19 -9.32
C LEU A 113 15.27 -11.88 -8.54
N ASN A 114 15.12 -10.76 -9.24
CA ASN A 114 14.80 -9.48 -8.60
C ASN A 114 13.30 -9.46 -8.27
N VAL A 115 12.96 -9.25 -6.99
CA VAL A 115 11.57 -9.21 -6.53
C VAL A 115 11.36 -8.00 -5.64
N VAL A 116 10.29 -7.26 -5.89
CA VAL A 116 9.94 -6.05 -5.15
C VAL A 116 8.54 -6.19 -4.54
N GLY A 117 8.41 -5.91 -3.26
CA GLY A 117 7.13 -5.77 -2.56
C GLY A 117 6.77 -4.30 -2.40
N VAL A 118 5.55 -3.93 -2.77
CA VAL A 118 5.00 -2.57 -2.60
C VAL A 118 3.71 -2.66 -1.79
N VAL A 119 3.66 -2.03 -0.62
CA VAL A 119 2.49 -2.07 0.27
C VAL A 119 2.06 -0.64 0.59
N PRO A 120 1.05 -0.09 -0.12
CA PRO A 120 0.38 1.12 0.32
C PRO A 120 -0.42 0.81 1.58
N SER A 121 -0.13 1.52 2.66
CA SER A 121 -0.76 1.30 3.96
C SER A 121 -1.39 2.59 4.51
N SER A 122 -2.62 2.46 4.96
CA SER A 122 -3.42 3.55 5.54
C SER A 122 -4.49 2.96 6.46
N GLU A 123 -5.33 3.82 7.02
CA GLU A 123 -6.61 3.46 7.63
C GLU A 123 -7.70 4.26 6.93
N ASN A 124 -8.91 3.69 6.82
CA ASN A 124 -10.07 4.36 6.26
C ASN A 124 -11.10 4.62 7.35
N LEU A 125 -11.03 5.81 7.96
CA LEU A 125 -11.81 6.17 9.14
C LEU A 125 -12.73 7.37 8.88
N PRO A 126 -13.95 7.41 9.47
CA PRO A 126 -14.77 8.61 9.45
C PRO A 126 -14.12 9.72 10.29
N SER A 127 -13.99 10.92 9.74
CA SER A 127 -13.60 12.12 10.48
C SER A 127 -14.04 13.39 9.74
N GLY A 128 -13.81 14.57 10.34
CA GLY A 128 -14.08 15.84 9.68
C GLY A 128 -13.23 16.08 8.44
N SER A 129 -12.02 15.53 8.40
CA SER A 129 -11.07 15.62 7.29
C SER A 129 -11.21 14.49 6.26
N ALA A 130 -12.02 13.47 6.53
CA ALA A 130 -12.21 12.35 5.63
C ALA A 130 -12.75 12.80 4.26
N VAL A 131 -12.22 12.16 3.21
CA VAL A 131 -12.77 12.21 1.85
C VAL A 131 -14.24 11.85 1.85
N LYS A 132 -15.02 12.51 1.00
CA LYS A 132 -16.49 12.46 1.01
C LYS A 132 -17.01 11.88 -0.31
N PRO A 133 -18.18 11.23 -0.29
CA PRO A 133 -18.92 10.98 -1.52
C PRO A 133 -19.14 12.29 -2.31
N GLY A 134 -18.73 12.31 -3.58
CA GLY A 134 -18.73 13.46 -4.48
C GLY A 134 -17.41 14.21 -4.58
N ASP A 135 -16.42 13.93 -3.72
CA ASP A 135 -15.09 14.53 -3.85
C ASP A 135 -14.40 14.01 -5.11
N ILE A 136 -13.66 14.88 -5.80
CA ILE A 136 -12.84 14.52 -6.95
C ILE A 136 -11.38 14.47 -6.51
N VAL A 137 -10.79 13.28 -6.58
CA VAL A 137 -9.42 13.04 -6.18
C VAL A 137 -8.54 12.86 -7.41
N ARG A 138 -7.35 13.47 -7.42
CA ARG A 138 -6.36 13.26 -8.48
C ARG A 138 -5.39 12.15 -8.07
N THR A 139 -5.23 11.14 -8.92
CA THR A 139 -4.30 10.02 -8.72
C THR A 139 -2.88 10.41 -9.14
N ARG A 140 -1.89 9.61 -8.74
CA ARG A 140 -0.49 9.73 -9.18
C ARG A 140 -0.35 9.63 -10.70
N SER A 141 -1.15 8.78 -11.34
CA SER A 141 -1.18 8.66 -12.81
C SER A 141 -1.80 9.88 -13.52
N GLY A 142 -2.20 10.92 -12.79
CA GLY A 142 -2.74 12.18 -13.30
C GLY A 142 -4.23 12.15 -13.63
N LYS A 143 -4.89 10.99 -13.51
CA LYS A 143 -6.33 10.82 -13.70
C LYS A 143 -7.09 11.40 -12.50
N THR A 144 -8.34 11.75 -12.72
CA THR A 144 -9.25 12.17 -11.65
C THR A 144 -10.32 11.11 -11.41
N VAL A 145 -10.66 10.87 -10.15
CA VAL A 145 -11.68 9.92 -9.71
C VAL A 145 -12.69 10.65 -8.85
N GLU A 146 -13.96 10.61 -9.26
CA GLU A 146 -15.07 10.98 -8.38
C GLU A 146 -15.30 9.84 -7.38
N VAL A 147 -15.19 10.15 -6.09
CA VAL A 147 -15.40 9.19 -5.03
C VAL A 147 -16.90 9.08 -4.79
N VAL A 148 -17.55 8.04 -5.30
CA VAL A 148 -18.99 7.82 -5.05
C VAL A 148 -19.26 7.00 -3.78
N ASN A 149 -18.27 6.22 -3.33
CA ASN A 149 -18.34 5.40 -2.12
C ASN A 149 -16.94 5.35 -1.50
N THR A 150 -16.80 5.80 -0.25
CA THR A 150 -15.50 5.83 0.45
C THR A 150 -15.11 4.46 1.00
N ASP A 151 -16.01 3.47 0.95
CA ASP A 151 -15.78 2.04 1.25
C ASP A 151 -15.25 1.25 0.04
N ALA A 152 -14.89 1.98 -1.03
CA ALA A 152 -14.18 1.44 -2.19
C ALA A 152 -12.74 1.99 -2.23
N GLU A 153 -12.10 2.08 -1.07
CA GLU A 153 -10.80 2.70 -0.82
C GLU A 153 -9.61 1.88 -1.32
N GLY A 154 -9.67 0.55 -1.22
CA GLY A 154 -8.53 -0.33 -1.55
C GLY A 154 -8.00 -0.10 -2.96
N ARG A 155 -8.90 0.05 -3.94
CA ARG A 155 -8.53 0.32 -5.34
C ARG A 155 -7.90 1.70 -5.54
N LEU A 156 -8.24 2.69 -4.71
CA LEU A 156 -7.65 4.04 -4.79
C LEU A 156 -6.20 4.00 -4.34
N ILE A 157 -5.91 3.43 -3.17
CA ILE A 157 -4.54 3.34 -2.67
C ILE A 157 -3.65 2.47 -3.58
N LEU A 158 -4.22 1.40 -4.15
CA LEU A 158 -3.52 0.52 -5.09
C LEU A 158 -3.25 1.24 -6.41
N SER A 159 -4.14 2.10 -6.88
CA SER A 159 -3.93 2.82 -8.14
C SER A 159 -2.66 3.69 -8.12
N ASP A 160 -2.38 4.35 -7.00
CA ASP A 160 -1.18 5.16 -6.82
C ASP A 160 0.06 4.28 -6.66
N ALA A 161 -0.02 3.20 -5.86
CA ALA A 161 1.07 2.26 -5.67
C ALA A 161 1.48 1.55 -6.97
N LEU A 162 0.51 1.10 -7.77
CA LEU A 162 0.74 0.47 -9.07
C LEU A 162 1.38 1.45 -10.05
N SER A 163 0.89 2.70 -10.10
CA SER A 163 1.49 3.75 -10.94
C SER A 163 2.93 4.02 -10.52
N TYR A 164 3.18 4.15 -9.22
CA TYR A 164 4.51 4.35 -8.67
C TYR A 164 5.45 3.18 -9.00
N ALA A 165 4.96 1.94 -8.87
CA ALA A 165 5.74 0.75 -9.14
C ALA A 165 6.17 0.64 -10.61
N VAL A 166 5.27 0.96 -11.54
CA VAL A 166 5.58 0.96 -12.99
C VAL A 166 6.71 1.93 -13.31
N ASP A 167 6.60 3.17 -12.84
CA ASP A 167 7.58 4.22 -13.17
C ASP A 167 8.93 3.98 -12.48
N THR A 168 8.91 3.53 -11.23
CA THR A 168 10.11 3.36 -10.40
C THR A 168 10.89 2.10 -10.81
N TYR A 169 10.18 0.98 -11.01
CA TYR A 169 10.82 -0.34 -11.13
C TYR A 169 10.82 -0.92 -12.55
N ARG A 170 9.98 -0.43 -13.47
CA ARG A 170 9.81 -0.97 -14.83
C ARG A 170 9.74 -2.52 -14.83
N PRO A 171 8.75 -3.09 -14.12
CA PRO A 171 8.73 -4.53 -13.83
C PRO A 171 8.49 -5.38 -15.07
N ALA A 172 8.99 -6.62 -15.04
CA ALA A 172 8.67 -7.64 -16.03
C ALA A 172 7.20 -8.10 -15.93
N ALA A 173 6.69 -8.18 -14.70
CA ALA A 173 5.29 -8.45 -14.40
C ALA A 173 4.92 -7.88 -13.02
N MET A 174 3.62 -7.61 -12.83
CA MET A 174 3.07 -7.21 -11.55
C MET A 174 1.90 -8.11 -11.15
N VAL A 175 1.79 -8.39 -9.86
CA VAL A 175 0.63 -9.05 -9.25
C VAL A 175 0.16 -8.21 -8.08
N ASP A 176 -1.12 -7.82 -8.06
CA ASP A 176 -1.72 -7.20 -6.89
C ASP A 176 -2.60 -8.17 -6.10
N CYS A 177 -2.55 -8.06 -4.77
CA CYS A 177 -3.31 -8.87 -3.83
C CYS A 177 -4.10 -7.95 -2.90
N ALA A 178 -5.42 -8.12 -2.86
CA ALA A 178 -6.34 -7.30 -2.07
C ALA A 178 -7.48 -8.13 -1.48
N THR A 179 -8.06 -7.62 -0.40
CA THR A 179 -9.28 -8.11 0.26
C THR A 179 -10.48 -7.25 -0.11
#